data_AF-A0A537ZAU8-F1
#
_entry.id   AF-A0A537ZAU8-F1
#
_cell.length_a   1.000
_cell.length_b   1.000
_cell.length_c   1.000
_cell.angle_alpha   90.00
_cell.angle_beta   90.00
_cell.angle_gamma   90.00
#
_symmetry.space_group_name_H-M   'P 1'
#
loop_
_entity.id
_entity.type
_entity.pdbx_description
1 polymer ?
#
loop_
_entity_poly.entity_id
_entity_poly.type
_entity_poly.pdbx_seq_one_letter_code
_entity_poly.pdbx_strand_id
1 'polypeptide(L)'
;MTVALVAACLVTLGTPVALAHADSLHINVPREIVLGKTFVVRVSGKAHRGSAVWVYFSYRRCAPTARGEASRGYSSFHRRVGQGAFSARVQRVARRGAVGSYCAYLYRGNTDTRRHPAARAERPIAFFLPDLPPQGRRPVGHNADGRHQLFLIGSDGQLYTSYQSRLNADRWSNWVSLGGAWPTSDAIGVGFNRDGRQQIYVIGYDNKLYTSYQKRANKNLWSPWVSLWNQPAGYWPNSDSIGVGTNADGRQEVYLTDGAGDLFTSYQRRVNALSWSDWLGFGGPFPDGAAIGVGSGADGRQYIYLIYQDEKLYTRYQNHVNTRTTYGWSDWISLEGYWYSYAGITVGADASGRQELYVVGINQKLYTQRQLSPNGSWPRSWTPLTEKLFPNADAVGVGRRKDGRQELYLIGSNGRVYTQTQLLTRCDTPPCVGDWSLLWTALGGPWPTNDFIGVARDVAGREQLYLMSAGGALYTKRAISASGSAWQRHWLSLEGSWPPQ
;
A
#
# COMPACT_ATOMS: atom_id res chain seq x y z
N MET A 1 59.16 24.46 -69.37
CA MET A 1 58.25 23.75 -68.45
C MET A 1 59.09 23.00 -67.43
N THR A 2 58.98 23.45 -66.19
CA THR A 2 59.54 22.93 -64.94
C THR A 2 58.97 21.55 -64.62
N VAL A 3 59.79 20.58 -64.19
CA VAL A 3 59.49 19.67 -63.07
C VAL A 3 60.81 19.26 -62.41
N ALA A 4 60.88 19.46 -61.10
CA ALA A 4 62.03 19.26 -60.22
C ALA A 4 62.01 17.87 -59.54
N LEU A 5 63.19 17.39 -59.15
CA LEU A 5 63.42 16.28 -58.22
C LEU A 5 62.77 16.53 -56.86
N VAL A 6 62.23 15.49 -56.21
CA VAL A 6 62.30 15.35 -54.73
C VAL A 6 62.48 13.87 -54.34
N ALA A 7 63.47 13.64 -53.48
CA ALA A 7 63.87 12.38 -52.89
C ALA A 7 62.88 11.85 -51.84
N ALA A 8 62.69 10.53 -51.80
CA ALA A 8 61.95 9.84 -50.75
C ALA A 8 62.85 9.66 -49.51
N CYS A 9 62.49 10.33 -48.42
CA CYS A 9 63.11 10.14 -47.11
C CYS A 9 62.26 9.13 -46.31
N LEU A 10 62.84 7.98 -45.96
CA LEU A 10 62.26 7.05 -45.00
C LEU A 10 62.35 7.66 -43.60
N VAL A 11 61.21 7.85 -42.94
CA VAL A 11 61.13 8.01 -41.48
C VAL A 11 60.24 6.89 -40.94
N THR A 12 60.87 5.85 -40.41
CA THR A 12 60.26 4.97 -39.43
C THR A 12 60.17 5.70 -38.09
N LEU A 13 58.99 5.68 -37.44
CA LEU A 13 58.80 5.57 -35.99
C LEU A 13 57.31 5.76 -35.65
N GLY A 14 56.54 4.66 -35.71
CA GLY A 14 55.26 4.56 -35.02
C GLY A 14 55.45 3.75 -33.75
N THR A 15 55.55 4.43 -32.60
CA THR A 15 55.39 3.80 -31.29
C THR A 15 54.01 3.15 -31.22
N PRO A 16 53.84 1.94 -30.66
CA PRO A 16 52.50 1.44 -30.38
C PRO A 16 51.87 2.37 -29.35
N VAL A 17 50.80 3.07 -29.75
CA VAL A 17 49.91 3.76 -28.82
C VAL A 17 49.45 2.70 -27.83
N ALA A 18 49.98 2.76 -26.61
CA ALA A 18 49.45 1.99 -25.51
C ALA A 18 47.95 2.32 -25.44
N LEU A 19 47.08 1.36 -25.79
CA LEU A 19 45.66 1.47 -25.52
C LEU A 19 45.53 1.70 -24.01
N ALA A 20 45.32 2.96 -23.63
CA ALA A 20 45.02 3.33 -22.26
C ALA A 20 43.92 2.39 -21.78
N HIS A 21 44.22 1.55 -20.79
CA HIS A 21 43.25 0.63 -20.22
C HIS A 21 42.18 1.46 -19.51
N ALA A 22 41.17 1.88 -20.28
CA ALA A 22 40.09 2.70 -19.78
C ALA A 22 39.34 1.96 -18.69
N ASP A 23 39.03 2.67 -17.60
CA ASP A 23 38.13 2.12 -16.61
C ASP A 23 36.77 1.86 -17.25
N SER A 24 36.21 0.70 -16.98
CA SER A 24 34.87 0.34 -17.47
C SER A 24 33.97 0.01 -16.29
N LEU A 25 32.69 0.30 -16.47
CA LEU A 25 31.66 0.00 -15.50
C LEU A 25 30.39 -0.39 -16.25
N HIS A 26 29.83 -1.51 -15.83
CA HIS A 26 28.56 -2.03 -16.31
C HIS A 26 27.70 -2.33 -15.10
N ILE A 27 26.40 -2.03 -15.21
CA ILE A 27 25.40 -2.42 -14.24
C ILE A 27 24.35 -3.29 -14.91
N ASN A 28 24.00 -4.40 -14.25
CA ASN A 28 22.96 -5.30 -14.67
C ASN A 28 21.92 -5.40 -13.55
N VAL A 29 20.71 -4.94 -13.87
CA VAL A 29 19.49 -5.16 -13.11
C VAL A 29 18.38 -5.57 -14.09
N PRO A 30 17.38 -6.34 -13.63
CA PRO A 30 16.17 -6.58 -14.39
C PRO A 30 15.51 -5.26 -14.83
N ARG A 31 14.80 -5.28 -15.95
CA ARG A 31 14.07 -4.09 -16.44
C ARG A 31 12.79 -3.85 -15.65
N GLU A 32 12.16 -4.92 -15.20
CA GLU A 32 10.87 -4.89 -14.54
C GLU A 32 10.90 -5.90 -13.39
N ILE A 33 10.40 -5.50 -12.23
CA ILE A 33 10.30 -6.37 -11.06
C ILE A 33 8.95 -6.16 -10.37
N VAL A 34 8.26 -7.27 -10.11
CA VAL A 34 7.10 -7.32 -9.23
C VAL A 34 7.50 -6.93 -7.81
N LEU A 35 6.74 -6.02 -7.20
CA LEU A 35 6.90 -5.65 -5.79
C LEU A 35 6.82 -6.87 -4.86
N GLY A 36 7.62 -6.85 -3.80
CA GLY A 36 7.79 -7.97 -2.87
C GLY A 36 8.80 -9.02 -3.32
N LYS A 37 9.24 -9.04 -4.59
CA LYS A 37 10.23 -10.00 -5.07
C LYS A 37 11.67 -9.57 -4.78
N THR A 38 12.52 -10.57 -4.56
CA THR A 38 13.98 -10.38 -4.45
C THR A 38 14.61 -10.35 -5.84
N PHE A 39 15.49 -9.39 -6.08
CA PHE A 39 16.28 -9.26 -7.30
C PHE A 39 17.74 -8.97 -6.98
N VAL A 40 18.61 -9.09 -7.98
CA VAL A 40 20.05 -8.88 -7.82
C VAL A 40 20.48 -7.64 -8.58
N VAL A 41 21.14 -6.72 -7.88
CA VAL A 41 21.88 -5.61 -8.50
C VAL A 41 23.32 -6.06 -8.65
N ARG A 42 23.80 -6.20 -9.89
CA ARG A 42 25.18 -6.60 -10.20
C ARG A 42 25.90 -5.46 -10.91
N VAL A 43 27.10 -5.15 -10.46
CA VAL A 43 28.04 -4.28 -11.17
C VAL A 43 29.30 -5.07 -11.51
N SER A 44 29.85 -4.78 -12.67
CA SER A 44 31.10 -5.39 -13.15
C SER A 44 31.87 -4.40 -14.00
N GLY A 45 33.16 -4.58 -14.12
CA GLY A 45 33.99 -3.67 -14.90
C GLY A 45 35.47 -3.96 -14.73
N LYS A 46 36.29 -3.03 -15.20
CA LYS A 46 37.75 -3.06 -15.04
C LYS A 46 38.18 -1.75 -14.39
N ALA A 47 38.96 -1.86 -13.32
CA ALA A 47 39.57 -0.72 -12.65
C ALA A 47 41.09 -0.72 -12.92
N HIS A 48 41.64 0.41 -13.36
CA HIS A 48 43.06 0.56 -13.64
C HIS A 48 43.90 0.54 -12.35
N ARG A 49 43.34 0.98 -11.22
CA ARG A 49 43.99 1.00 -9.90
C ARG A 49 42.96 0.78 -8.80
N GLY A 50 43.43 0.67 -7.56
CA GLY A 50 42.54 0.63 -6.38
C GLY A 50 41.47 1.73 -6.44
N SER A 51 40.21 1.31 -6.47
CA SER A 51 39.06 2.17 -6.75
C SER A 51 37.89 1.84 -5.82
N ALA A 52 36.83 2.64 -5.87
CA ALA A 52 35.59 2.37 -5.15
C ALA A 52 34.39 2.53 -6.08
N VAL A 53 33.46 1.59 -5.99
CA VAL A 53 32.17 1.64 -6.69
C VAL A 53 31.10 2.06 -5.71
N TRP A 54 30.29 3.03 -6.11
CA TRP A 54 29.09 3.46 -5.43
C TRP A 54 27.88 3.17 -6.30
N VAL A 55 26.84 2.58 -5.73
CA VAL A 55 25.61 2.24 -6.44
C VAL A 55 24.43 2.85 -5.70
N TYR A 56 23.58 3.55 -6.45
CA TYR A 56 22.37 4.19 -5.96
C TYR A 56 21.18 3.79 -6.83
N PHE A 57 19.99 3.94 -6.28
CA PHE A 57 18.76 4.03 -7.07
C PHE A 57 18.35 5.50 -7.20
N SER A 58 17.93 5.90 -8.40
CA SER A 58 17.45 7.24 -8.72
C SER A 58 16.03 7.19 -9.28
N TYR A 59 15.14 8.07 -8.80
CA TYR A 59 13.79 8.28 -9.37
C TYR A 59 13.81 9.09 -10.68
N ARG A 60 14.98 9.60 -11.08
CA ARG A 60 15.17 10.43 -12.26
C ARG A 60 16.37 9.90 -13.04
N ARG A 61 16.76 10.59 -14.11
CA ARG A 61 18.05 10.33 -14.77
C ARG A 61 19.17 10.48 -13.76
N CYS A 62 20.13 9.55 -13.74
CA CYS A 62 21.13 9.60 -12.67
C CYS A 62 21.96 10.87 -12.74
N ALA A 63 22.28 11.41 -11.57
CA ALA A 63 23.13 12.57 -11.40
C ALA A 63 24.52 12.35 -12.02
N PRO A 64 25.24 13.44 -12.34
CA PRO A 64 26.61 13.34 -12.87
C PRO A 64 27.63 12.75 -11.88
N THR A 65 27.34 12.80 -10.58
CA THR A 65 28.26 12.37 -9.51
C THR A 65 27.52 11.60 -8.41
N ALA A 66 28.24 10.73 -7.70
CA ALA A 66 27.67 9.95 -6.60
C ALA A 66 27.14 10.85 -5.45
N ARG A 67 27.79 11.99 -5.19
CA ARG A 67 27.31 12.93 -4.16
C ARG A 67 26.00 13.59 -4.57
N GLY A 68 25.84 13.94 -5.85
CA GLY A 68 24.59 14.49 -6.37
C GLY A 68 23.44 13.48 -6.36
N GLU A 69 23.76 12.18 -6.42
CA GLU A 69 22.78 11.10 -6.29
C GLU A 69 22.37 10.88 -4.83
N ALA A 70 23.32 10.95 -3.89
CA ALA A 70 23.06 10.78 -2.47
C ALA A 70 22.08 11.81 -1.88
N SER A 71 21.83 12.93 -2.56
CA SER A 71 20.83 13.94 -2.17
C SER A 71 19.47 13.78 -2.87
N ARG A 72 19.31 12.81 -3.77
CA ARG A 72 18.13 12.66 -4.65
C ARG A 72 17.59 11.22 -4.73
N GLY A 73 18.39 10.24 -4.34
CA GLY A 73 18.06 8.83 -4.38
C GLY A 73 18.53 8.11 -3.11
N TYR A 74 18.35 6.80 -3.07
CA TYR A 74 18.80 6.00 -1.93
C TYR A 74 20.02 5.14 -2.28
N SER A 75 20.93 5.02 -1.31
CA SER A 75 22.14 4.21 -1.46
C SER A 75 21.76 2.74 -1.59
N SER A 76 22.27 2.09 -2.64
CA SER A 76 22.22 0.64 -2.74
C SER A 76 23.42 0.07 -1.99
N PHE A 77 24.64 0.18 -2.51
CA PHE A 77 25.82 -0.29 -1.80
C PHE A 77 27.06 0.46 -2.25
N HIS A 78 28.10 0.40 -1.42
CA HIS A 78 29.43 0.89 -1.76
C HIS A 78 30.43 -0.26 -1.55
N ARG A 79 31.45 -0.35 -2.41
CA ARG A 79 32.48 -1.38 -2.29
C ARG A 79 33.80 -0.92 -2.87
N ARG A 80 34.90 -1.14 -2.14
CA ARG A 80 36.26 -1.00 -2.68
C ARG A 80 36.56 -2.14 -3.65
N VAL A 81 37.20 -1.83 -4.76
CA VAL A 81 37.60 -2.77 -5.80
C VAL A 81 39.10 -2.63 -6.09
N GLY A 82 39.76 -3.78 -6.27
CA GLY A 82 41.18 -3.83 -6.64
C GLY A 82 41.41 -3.44 -8.10
N GLN A 83 42.69 -3.35 -8.47
CA GLN A 83 43.10 -3.23 -9.87
C GLN A 83 42.71 -4.50 -10.65
N GLY A 84 42.29 -4.33 -11.91
CA GLY A 84 41.87 -5.41 -12.79
C GLY A 84 40.36 -5.54 -12.92
N ALA A 85 39.91 -6.70 -13.39
CA ALA A 85 38.49 -6.99 -13.52
C ALA A 85 37.84 -7.16 -12.13
N PHE A 86 36.63 -6.64 -11.96
CA PHE A 86 35.88 -6.78 -10.72
C PHE A 86 34.41 -7.14 -10.99
N SER A 87 33.79 -7.77 -10.00
CA SER A 87 32.34 -7.91 -9.92
C SER A 87 31.88 -7.75 -8.47
N ALA A 88 30.77 -7.03 -8.30
CA ALA A 88 30.08 -6.93 -7.03
C ALA A 88 28.58 -7.11 -7.26
N ARG A 89 27.91 -7.75 -6.32
CA ARG A 89 26.47 -7.95 -6.36
C ARG A 89 25.85 -7.76 -5.00
N VAL A 90 24.59 -7.38 -4.98
CA VAL A 90 23.79 -7.36 -3.76
C VAL A 90 22.36 -7.78 -4.07
N GLN A 91 21.76 -8.55 -3.16
CA GLN A 91 20.34 -8.88 -3.22
C GLN A 91 19.52 -7.70 -2.67
N ARG A 92 18.45 -7.35 -3.36
CA ARG A 92 17.49 -6.30 -2.99
C ARG A 92 16.10 -6.90 -3.05
N VAL A 93 15.19 -6.37 -2.24
CA VAL A 93 13.75 -6.66 -2.35
C VAL A 93 13.12 -5.43 -3.00
N ALA A 94 12.23 -5.63 -3.96
CA ALA A 94 11.45 -4.54 -4.56
C ALA A 94 10.39 -4.10 -3.54
N ARG A 95 10.74 -3.13 -2.69
CA ARG A 95 9.89 -2.72 -1.56
C ARG A 95 8.95 -1.57 -1.88
N ARG A 96 9.27 -0.83 -2.92
CA ARG A 96 8.63 0.43 -3.25
C ARG A 96 8.26 0.50 -4.73
N GLY A 97 7.01 0.87 -5.01
CA GLY A 97 6.57 1.24 -6.36
C GLY A 97 7.38 2.43 -6.83
N ALA A 98 8.14 2.25 -7.91
CA ALA A 98 8.95 3.31 -8.48
C ALA A 98 9.33 2.98 -9.91
N VAL A 99 9.39 4.02 -10.74
CA VAL A 99 10.10 3.98 -12.02
C VAL A 99 11.37 4.79 -11.86
N GLY A 100 12.50 4.22 -12.26
CA GLY A 100 13.79 4.89 -12.06
C GLY A 100 14.95 4.15 -12.71
N SER A 101 16.16 4.45 -12.23
CA SER A 101 17.41 3.88 -12.71
C SER A 101 18.30 3.45 -11.55
N TYR A 102 18.97 2.31 -11.70
CA TYR A 102 20.15 2.01 -10.91
C TYR A 102 21.38 2.66 -11.54
N CYS A 103 22.13 3.36 -10.70
CA CYS A 103 23.20 4.27 -11.09
C CYS A 103 24.49 3.85 -10.41
N ALA A 104 25.52 3.51 -11.18
CA ALA A 104 26.81 3.08 -10.66
C ALA A 104 27.91 4.08 -11.02
N TYR A 105 28.80 4.36 -10.06
CA TYR A 105 29.88 5.32 -10.16
C TYR A 105 31.19 4.69 -9.68
N LEU A 106 32.23 4.73 -10.52
CA LEU A 106 33.57 4.23 -10.19
C LEU A 106 34.53 5.40 -9.95
N TYR A 107 35.13 5.47 -8.77
CA TYR A 107 36.09 6.50 -8.36
C TYR A 107 37.49 5.93 -8.15
N ARG A 108 38.50 6.60 -8.72
CA ARG A 108 39.92 6.21 -8.67
C ARG A 108 40.61 6.74 -7.42
N GLY A 109 41.07 5.87 -6.51
CA GLY A 109 41.96 6.20 -5.39
C GLY A 109 41.37 7.15 -4.33
N ASN A 110 41.04 8.39 -4.72
CA ASN A 110 40.31 9.38 -3.93
C ASN A 110 38.79 9.11 -4.02
N THR A 111 38.13 8.93 -2.88
CA THR A 111 36.68 8.68 -2.78
C THR A 111 35.86 9.97 -2.69
N ASP A 112 36.40 11.13 -3.09
CA ASP A 112 35.65 12.39 -3.19
C ASP A 112 34.53 12.27 -4.24
N THR A 113 33.33 11.95 -3.76
CA THR A 113 32.13 11.72 -4.56
C THR A 113 31.55 12.99 -5.16
N ARG A 114 32.14 14.17 -4.90
CA ARG A 114 31.76 15.44 -5.54
C ARG A 114 32.33 15.59 -6.95
N ARG A 115 33.42 14.88 -7.27
CA ARG A 115 34.05 14.94 -8.60
C ARG A 115 33.35 14.01 -9.60
N HIS A 116 33.64 14.19 -10.89
CA HIS A 116 33.21 13.25 -11.92
C HIS A 116 33.89 11.89 -11.72
N PRO A 117 33.13 10.78 -11.86
CA PRO A 117 33.68 9.44 -11.74
C PRO A 117 34.58 9.11 -12.93
N ALA A 118 35.45 8.12 -12.76
CA ALA A 118 36.25 7.57 -13.86
C ALA A 118 35.41 6.73 -14.84
N ALA A 119 34.30 6.13 -14.36
CA ALA A 119 33.29 5.50 -15.19
C ALA A 119 31.91 5.58 -14.50
N ARG A 120 30.84 5.71 -15.30
CA ARG A 120 29.45 5.73 -14.85
C ARG A 120 28.64 4.74 -15.68
N ALA A 121 27.70 4.06 -15.05
CA ALA A 121 26.75 3.19 -15.74
C ALA A 121 25.33 3.42 -15.19
N GLU A 122 24.34 3.27 -16.06
CA GLU A 122 22.93 3.47 -15.75
C GLU A 122 22.10 2.33 -16.31
N ARG A 123 21.12 1.87 -15.54
CA ARG A 123 20.17 0.86 -15.98
C ARG A 123 18.77 1.19 -15.47
N PRO A 124 17.82 1.52 -16.36
CA PRO A 124 16.42 1.73 -15.99
C PRO A 124 15.79 0.45 -15.42
N ILE A 125 14.88 0.65 -14.46
CA ILE A 125 14.05 -0.39 -13.86
C ILE A 125 12.68 0.21 -13.48
N ALA A 126 11.63 -0.57 -13.68
CA ALA A 126 10.29 -0.29 -13.18
C ALA A 126 9.89 -1.34 -12.13
N PHE A 127 9.35 -0.86 -11.01
CA PHE A 127 8.68 -1.71 -10.03
C PHE A 127 7.19 -1.54 -10.20
N PHE A 128 6.50 -2.65 -10.36
CA PHE A 128 5.05 -2.69 -10.50
C PHE A 128 4.47 -3.51 -9.35
N LEU A 129 3.28 -3.13 -8.90
CA LEU A 129 2.52 -3.94 -7.96
C LEU A 129 2.41 -5.35 -8.55
N PRO A 130 2.48 -6.42 -7.73
CA PRO A 130 2.10 -7.74 -8.21
C PRO A 130 0.78 -7.65 -8.93
N ASP A 131 0.59 -8.47 -9.97
CA ASP A 131 -0.72 -8.71 -10.58
C ASP A 131 -1.64 -9.26 -9.47
N LEU A 132 -2.16 -8.35 -8.66
CA LEU A 132 -3.35 -8.56 -7.88
C LEU A 132 -4.42 -8.83 -8.93
N PRO A 133 -5.30 -9.83 -8.73
CA PRO A 133 -6.40 -10.04 -9.65
C PRO A 133 -7.06 -8.68 -9.92
N PRO A 134 -7.39 -8.33 -11.17
CA PRO A 134 -7.82 -7.00 -11.55
C PRO A 134 -9.18 -6.68 -10.91
N GLN A 135 -9.18 -6.23 -9.66
CA GLN A 135 -10.19 -5.36 -9.08
C GLN A 135 -9.53 -4.73 -7.84
N GLY A 136 -9.22 -3.44 -7.93
CA GLY A 136 -8.50 -2.75 -6.87
C GLY A 136 -9.25 -2.80 -5.55
N ARG A 137 -8.46 -2.96 -4.49
CA ARG A 137 -8.75 -2.74 -3.06
C ARG A 137 -10.28 -2.70 -2.77
N ARG A 138 -10.88 -3.91 -2.70
CA ARG A 138 -12.32 -4.14 -2.85
C ARG A 138 -13.07 -4.02 -1.50
N PRO A 139 -14.02 -3.10 -1.36
CA PRO A 139 -14.64 -2.75 -0.10
C PRO A 139 -15.84 -3.64 0.20
N VAL A 140 -15.88 -4.11 1.44
CA VAL A 140 -17.10 -4.63 2.04
C VAL A 140 -17.76 -3.49 2.80
N GLY A 141 -18.99 -3.16 2.42
CA GLY A 141 -19.85 -2.23 3.16
C GLY A 141 -20.93 -2.97 3.95
N HIS A 142 -21.59 -2.25 4.85
CA HIS A 142 -22.82 -2.68 5.50
C HIS A 142 -23.90 -1.62 5.32
N ASN A 143 -25.12 -2.04 5.01
CA ASN A 143 -26.27 -1.14 5.01
C ASN A 143 -26.59 -0.74 6.45
N ALA A 144 -27.32 0.37 6.63
CA ALA A 144 -27.73 0.83 7.95
C ALA A 144 -28.60 -0.18 8.71
N ASP A 145 -29.29 -1.08 7.99
CA ASP A 145 -30.03 -2.22 8.53
C ASP A 145 -29.15 -3.44 8.88
N GLY A 146 -27.83 -3.34 8.72
CA GLY A 146 -26.86 -4.40 9.01
C GLY A 146 -26.65 -5.42 7.89
N ARG A 147 -27.31 -5.27 6.73
CA ARG A 147 -27.06 -6.16 5.58
C ARG A 147 -25.73 -5.84 4.92
N HIS A 148 -24.89 -6.83 4.71
CA HIS A 148 -23.63 -6.65 4.00
C HIS A 148 -23.85 -6.37 2.51
N GLN A 149 -22.96 -5.56 1.94
CA GLN A 149 -22.97 -5.17 0.53
C GLN A 149 -21.53 -5.09 0.01
N LEU A 150 -21.32 -5.65 -1.17
CA LEU A 150 -20.03 -5.78 -1.81
C LEU A 150 -19.97 -4.89 -3.03
N PHE A 151 -18.76 -4.39 -3.32
CA PHE A 151 -18.48 -3.58 -4.51
C PHE A 151 -17.21 -4.06 -5.20
N LEU A 152 -17.21 -4.01 -6.52
CA LEU A 152 -16.06 -4.37 -7.36
C LEU A 152 -16.11 -3.62 -8.69
N ILE A 153 -14.97 -3.50 -9.37
CA ILE A 153 -14.87 -2.97 -10.74
C ILE A 153 -14.61 -4.17 -11.68
N GLY A 154 -15.58 -4.50 -12.53
CA GLY A 154 -15.46 -5.56 -13.53
C GLY A 154 -14.40 -5.23 -14.59
N SER A 155 -14.02 -6.22 -15.41
CA SER A 155 -13.01 -6.01 -16.46
C SER A 155 -13.47 -5.10 -17.59
N ASP A 156 -14.78 -4.98 -17.74
CA ASP A 156 -15.47 -4.01 -18.59
C ASP A 156 -15.35 -2.57 -18.06
N GLY A 157 -14.67 -2.36 -16.93
CA GLY A 157 -14.50 -1.08 -16.28
C GLY A 157 -15.76 -0.59 -15.56
N GLN A 158 -16.80 -1.41 -15.44
CA GLN A 158 -18.03 -1.02 -14.75
C GLN A 158 -17.96 -1.35 -13.26
N LEU A 159 -18.49 -0.48 -12.41
CA LEU A 159 -18.63 -0.80 -10.99
C LEU A 159 -19.90 -1.62 -10.75
N TYR A 160 -19.79 -2.71 -10.00
CA TYR A 160 -20.90 -3.59 -9.66
C TYR A 160 -21.11 -3.69 -8.16
N THR A 161 -22.34 -3.98 -7.77
CA THR A 161 -22.68 -4.28 -6.37
C THR A 161 -23.56 -5.52 -6.23
N SER A 162 -23.37 -6.24 -5.13
CA SER A 162 -24.26 -7.31 -4.67
C SER A 162 -24.49 -7.14 -3.16
N TYR A 163 -25.70 -7.41 -2.69
CA TYR A 163 -26.08 -7.20 -1.28
C TYR A 163 -26.90 -8.37 -0.74
N GLN A 164 -26.85 -8.58 0.58
CA GLN A 164 -27.71 -9.58 1.23
C GLN A 164 -29.18 -9.23 1.00
N SER A 165 -29.98 -10.23 0.62
CA SER A 165 -31.43 -10.05 0.34
C SER A 165 -32.22 -9.61 1.58
N ARG A 166 -31.82 -10.10 2.75
CA ARG A 166 -32.29 -9.68 4.06
C ARG A 166 -31.15 -9.85 5.08
N LEU A 167 -31.37 -9.33 6.27
CA LEU A 167 -30.42 -9.45 7.37
C LEU A 167 -30.04 -10.90 7.64
N ASN A 168 -28.75 -11.18 7.76
CA ASN A 168 -28.18 -12.52 8.00
C ASN A 168 -28.50 -13.56 6.91
N ALA A 169 -28.95 -13.15 5.73
CA ALA A 169 -29.26 -14.10 4.66
C ALA A 169 -27.99 -14.70 4.06
N ASP A 170 -28.06 -16.00 3.75
CA ASP A 170 -27.09 -16.66 2.87
C ASP A 170 -27.37 -16.36 1.39
N ARG A 171 -28.59 -15.90 1.06
CA ARG A 171 -28.99 -15.47 -0.28
C ARG A 171 -28.66 -14.00 -0.52
N TRP A 172 -27.96 -13.75 -1.62
CA TRP A 172 -27.58 -12.42 -2.12
C TRP A 172 -28.44 -12.00 -3.31
N SER A 173 -28.41 -10.71 -3.65
CA SER A 173 -28.89 -10.23 -4.93
C SER A 173 -27.97 -10.71 -6.06
N ASN A 174 -28.49 -10.74 -7.28
CA ASN A 174 -27.62 -10.74 -8.46
C ASN A 174 -26.70 -9.52 -8.43
N TRP A 175 -25.57 -9.60 -9.14
CA TRP A 175 -24.74 -8.43 -9.39
C TRP A 175 -25.52 -7.40 -10.19
N VAL A 176 -25.47 -6.15 -9.74
CA VAL A 176 -26.11 -5.01 -10.40
C VAL A 176 -25.02 -4.01 -10.76
N SER A 177 -24.96 -3.62 -12.04
CA SER A 177 -24.06 -2.56 -12.48
C SER A 177 -24.52 -1.22 -11.91
N LEU A 178 -23.58 -0.48 -11.33
CA LEU A 178 -23.72 0.93 -10.96
C LEU A 178 -23.17 1.85 -12.07
N GLY A 179 -22.73 1.29 -13.20
CA GLY A 179 -22.23 2.03 -14.35
C GLY A 179 -20.85 2.68 -14.14
N GLY A 180 -20.50 3.56 -15.09
CA GLY A 180 -19.22 4.26 -15.16
C GLY A 180 -18.24 3.69 -16.21
N ALA A 181 -16.98 4.08 -16.08
CA ALA A 181 -15.85 3.59 -16.88
C ALA A 181 -14.58 3.81 -16.06
N TRP A 182 -14.22 2.80 -15.27
CA TRP A 182 -13.22 2.87 -14.22
C TRP A 182 -12.01 1.99 -14.56
N PRO A 183 -10.79 2.41 -14.17
CA PRO A 183 -9.63 1.53 -14.24
C PRO A 183 -9.85 0.28 -13.39
N THR A 184 -9.61 -0.89 -13.97
CA THR A 184 -9.90 -2.19 -13.32
C THR A 184 -9.01 -2.45 -12.10
N SER A 185 -7.88 -1.76 -11.96
CA SER A 185 -6.98 -1.86 -10.81
C SER A 185 -7.27 -0.85 -9.70
N ASP A 186 -8.24 0.04 -9.88
CA ASP A 186 -8.41 1.19 -9.00
C ASP A 186 -9.07 0.83 -7.65
N ALA A 187 -8.69 1.57 -6.61
CA ALA A 187 -9.25 1.38 -5.28
C ALA A 187 -10.70 1.90 -5.21
N ILE A 188 -11.53 1.22 -4.43
CA ILE A 188 -12.88 1.69 -4.15
C ILE A 188 -12.96 2.08 -2.68
N GLY A 189 -13.16 3.38 -2.41
CA GLY A 189 -13.46 3.88 -1.07
C GLY A 189 -14.96 3.74 -0.78
N VAL A 190 -15.33 3.27 0.41
CA VAL A 190 -16.73 3.22 0.86
C VAL A 190 -16.86 3.88 2.23
N GLY A 191 -17.78 4.85 2.33
CA GLY A 191 -18.13 5.53 3.56
C GLY A 191 -19.64 5.51 3.83
N PHE A 192 -20.01 5.92 5.03
CA PHE A 192 -21.40 5.96 5.48
C PHE A 192 -21.73 7.38 5.93
N ASN A 193 -22.79 7.93 5.36
CA ASN A 193 -23.38 9.15 5.88
C ASN A 193 -24.07 8.88 7.21
N ARG A 194 -24.19 9.91 8.07
CA ARG A 194 -24.83 9.79 9.38
C ARG A 194 -26.30 9.37 9.29
N ASP A 195 -26.95 9.63 8.15
CA ASP A 195 -28.31 9.16 7.85
C ASP A 195 -28.39 7.69 7.35
N GLY A 196 -27.27 6.98 7.35
CA GLY A 196 -27.19 5.57 6.96
C GLY A 196 -27.06 5.31 5.46
N ARG A 197 -26.96 6.36 4.62
CA ARG A 197 -26.71 6.20 3.18
C ARG A 197 -25.24 5.88 2.92
N GLN A 198 -24.99 4.80 2.21
CA GLN A 198 -23.64 4.49 1.72
C GLN A 198 -23.20 5.47 0.64
N GLN A 199 -21.89 5.71 0.56
CA GLN A 199 -21.26 6.52 -0.46
C GLN A 199 -19.96 5.88 -0.92
N ILE A 200 -19.81 5.78 -2.24
CA ILE A 200 -18.68 5.15 -2.92
C ILE A 200 -17.80 6.24 -3.52
N TYR A 201 -16.51 6.00 -3.56
CA TYR A 201 -15.50 6.84 -4.18
C TYR A 201 -14.58 5.99 -5.06
N VAL A 202 -14.27 6.49 -6.27
CA VAL A 202 -13.40 5.84 -7.27
C VAL A 202 -12.64 6.92 -8.06
N ILE A 203 -11.48 6.58 -8.60
CA ILE A 203 -10.66 7.45 -9.45
C ILE A 203 -10.86 7.05 -10.93
N GLY A 204 -11.27 8.02 -11.75
CA GLY A 204 -11.49 7.81 -13.18
C GLY A 204 -10.19 7.74 -13.99
N TYR A 205 -10.28 7.32 -15.26
CA TYR A 205 -9.16 7.38 -16.22
C TYR A 205 -8.64 8.79 -16.48
N ASP A 206 -9.46 9.81 -16.21
CA ASP A 206 -9.07 11.21 -16.25
C ASP A 206 -8.41 11.69 -14.94
N ASN A 207 -8.05 10.74 -14.06
CA ASN A 207 -7.38 10.92 -12.78
C ASN A 207 -8.16 11.81 -11.80
N LYS A 208 -9.49 11.85 -11.92
CA LYS A 208 -10.37 12.57 -11.01
C LYS A 208 -11.06 11.63 -10.03
N LEU A 209 -11.28 12.09 -8.81
CA LEU A 209 -12.14 11.41 -7.83
C LEU A 209 -13.62 11.61 -8.18
N TYR A 210 -14.34 10.51 -8.32
CA TYR A 210 -15.78 10.44 -8.49
C TYR A 210 -16.45 9.86 -7.25
N THR A 211 -17.71 10.24 -7.03
CA THR A 211 -18.55 9.68 -5.98
C THR A 211 -19.96 9.35 -6.47
N SER A 212 -20.53 8.32 -5.88
CA SER A 212 -21.96 8.00 -5.97
C SER A 212 -22.48 7.58 -4.60
N TYR A 213 -23.68 8.02 -4.25
CA TYR A 213 -24.29 7.74 -2.95
C TYR A 213 -25.66 7.10 -3.10
N GLN A 214 -26.06 6.27 -2.13
CA GLN A 214 -27.43 5.77 -2.06
C GLN A 214 -28.40 6.94 -1.89
N LYS A 215 -29.40 7.08 -2.77
CA LYS A 215 -30.45 8.11 -2.65
C LYS A 215 -31.33 7.91 -1.41
N ARG A 216 -31.45 6.67 -0.94
CA ARG A 216 -32.14 6.28 0.28
C ARG A 216 -31.39 5.15 0.95
N ALA A 217 -31.22 5.21 2.28
CA ALA A 217 -30.54 4.18 3.04
C ALA A 217 -31.18 2.80 2.77
N ASN A 218 -30.36 1.76 2.74
CA ASN A 218 -30.78 0.37 2.56
C ASN A 218 -31.38 0.03 1.18
N LYS A 219 -31.34 0.95 0.20
CA LYS A 219 -31.87 0.72 -1.15
C LYS A 219 -30.76 0.70 -2.19
N ASN A 220 -30.87 -0.22 -3.15
CA ASN A 220 -30.03 -0.23 -4.35
C ASN A 220 -30.48 0.82 -5.36
N LEU A 221 -30.51 2.08 -4.93
CA LEU A 221 -30.89 3.23 -5.73
C LEU A 221 -29.83 4.30 -5.53
N TRP A 222 -28.97 4.46 -6.52
CA TRP A 222 -27.76 5.28 -6.44
C TRP A 222 -27.91 6.60 -7.20
N SER A 223 -27.16 7.62 -6.78
CA SER A 223 -26.99 8.85 -7.54
C SER A 223 -26.20 8.59 -8.82
N PRO A 224 -26.32 9.44 -9.85
CA PRO A 224 -25.31 9.48 -10.90
C PRO A 224 -23.90 9.68 -10.31
N TRP A 225 -22.89 9.20 -11.02
CA TRP A 225 -21.50 9.50 -10.71
C TRP A 225 -21.22 10.97 -10.94
N VAL A 226 -20.64 11.63 -9.95
CA VAL A 226 -20.22 13.04 -10.02
C VAL A 226 -18.79 13.17 -9.54
N SER A 227 -17.97 13.95 -10.23
CA SER A 227 -16.62 14.25 -9.77
C SER A 227 -16.67 15.15 -8.52
N LEU A 228 -15.83 14.88 -7.52
CA LEU A 228 -15.53 15.89 -6.50
C LEU A 228 -14.75 17.03 -7.17
N TRP A 229 -15.28 18.25 -7.06
CA TRP A 229 -14.76 19.47 -7.68
C TRP A 229 -13.44 19.95 -7.06
N ASN A 230 -12.82 20.95 -7.68
CA ASN A 230 -11.68 21.73 -7.17
C ASN A 230 -10.44 20.94 -6.76
N GLN A 231 -10.12 19.86 -7.49
CA GLN A 231 -8.90 19.10 -7.23
C GLN A 231 -7.66 20.01 -7.26
N PRO A 232 -6.68 19.78 -6.37
CA PRO A 232 -5.43 20.53 -6.36
C PRO A 232 -4.70 20.35 -7.71
N ALA A 233 -3.79 21.27 -8.02
CA ALA A 233 -2.98 21.16 -9.24
C ALA A 233 -2.17 19.85 -9.21
N GLY A 234 -2.56 18.88 -10.03
CA GLY A 234 -2.03 17.51 -9.97
C GLY A 234 -3.01 16.51 -10.56
N TYR A 235 -2.79 15.23 -10.28
CA TYR A 235 -3.67 14.13 -10.68
C TYR A 235 -3.72 13.08 -9.58
N TRP A 236 -4.87 12.43 -9.40
CA TRP A 236 -4.99 11.28 -8.50
C TRP A 236 -4.58 10.00 -9.23
N PRO A 237 -3.57 9.24 -8.77
CA PRO A 237 -3.18 7.99 -9.40
C PRO A 237 -4.28 6.93 -9.24
N ASN A 238 -4.64 6.24 -10.32
CA ASN A 238 -5.60 5.12 -10.35
C ASN A 238 -5.07 3.79 -9.76
N SER A 239 -4.11 3.90 -8.83
CA SER A 239 -3.47 2.78 -8.13
C SER A 239 -3.35 3.03 -6.63
N ASP A 240 -3.72 4.23 -6.16
CA ASP A 240 -3.61 4.63 -4.76
C ASP A 240 -4.85 4.21 -3.96
N SER A 241 -4.69 4.03 -2.65
CA SER A 241 -5.85 3.82 -1.78
C SER A 241 -6.67 5.09 -1.63
N ILE A 242 -7.98 4.94 -1.54
CA ILE A 242 -8.89 5.99 -1.10
C ILE A 242 -9.21 5.76 0.38
N GLY A 243 -8.61 6.55 1.26
CA GLY A 243 -8.94 6.53 2.68
C GLY A 243 -10.28 7.23 2.90
N VAL A 244 -11.20 6.61 3.64
CA VAL A 244 -12.49 7.21 3.99
C VAL A 244 -12.71 7.12 5.50
N GLY A 245 -12.90 8.27 6.14
CA GLY A 245 -13.16 8.39 7.56
C GLY A 245 -14.46 9.12 7.83
N THR A 246 -14.92 9.04 9.09
CA THR A 246 -16.09 9.78 9.57
C THR A 246 -15.68 10.57 10.79
N ASN A 247 -15.86 11.88 10.71
CA ASN A 247 -15.63 12.81 11.81
C ASN A 247 -16.61 12.54 12.96
N ALA A 248 -16.27 12.94 14.18
CA ALA A 248 -17.12 12.77 15.36
C ALA A 248 -18.52 13.39 15.21
N ASP A 249 -18.66 14.45 14.40
CA ASP A 249 -19.95 15.06 14.07
C ASP A 249 -20.78 14.30 13.01
N GLY A 250 -20.20 13.29 12.38
CA GLY A 250 -20.81 12.45 11.33
C GLY A 250 -20.57 12.93 9.90
N ARG A 251 -19.68 13.91 9.68
CA ARG A 251 -19.24 14.30 8.33
C ARG A 251 -18.23 13.28 7.81
N GLN A 252 -18.41 12.83 6.57
CA GLN A 252 -17.38 12.05 5.90
C GLN A 252 -16.17 12.91 5.53
N GLU A 253 -15.01 12.27 5.48
CA GLU A 253 -13.74 12.85 5.06
C GLU A 253 -12.96 11.82 4.26
N VAL A 254 -12.40 12.25 3.12
CA VAL A 254 -11.65 11.40 2.20
C VAL A 254 -10.19 11.83 2.13
N TYR A 255 -9.29 10.86 1.98
CA TYR A 255 -7.84 11.02 1.97
C TYR A 255 -7.26 10.38 0.72
N LEU A 256 -6.44 11.11 -0.04
CA LEU A 256 -5.79 10.63 -1.27
C LEU A 256 -4.38 11.20 -1.41
N THR A 257 -3.47 10.40 -1.93
CA THR A 257 -2.16 10.86 -2.40
C THR A 257 -2.26 11.27 -3.87
N ASP A 258 -1.60 12.36 -4.24
CA ASP A 258 -1.48 12.76 -5.64
C ASP A 258 -0.27 12.09 -6.32
N GLY A 259 -0.13 12.26 -7.63
CA GLY A 259 1.01 11.73 -8.39
C GLY A 259 2.37 12.38 -8.09
N ALA A 260 2.43 13.39 -7.21
CA ALA A 260 3.69 13.92 -6.65
C ALA A 260 4.02 13.29 -5.29
N GLY A 261 3.08 12.52 -4.71
CA GLY A 261 3.18 11.89 -3.41
C GLY A 261 2.70 12.78 -2.27
N ASP A 262 2.05 13.92 -2.52
CA ASP A 262 1.48 14.72 -1.44
C ASP A 262 0.12 14.16 -1.02
N LEU A 263 -0.11 14.04 0.29
CA LEU A 263 -1.39 13.63 0.83
C LEU A 263 -2.34 14.83 0.91
N PHE A 264 -3.58 14.64 0.49
CA PHE A 264 -4.65 15.62 0.61
C PHE A 264 -5.86 15.02 1.31
N THR A 265 -6.65 15.89 1.95
CA THR A 265 -7.96 15.57 2.50
C THR A 265 -9.05 16.52 1.98
N SER A 266 -10.27 16.01 1.88
CA SER A 266 -11.48 16.83 1.71
C SER A 266 -12.60 16.26 2.58
N TYR A 267 -13.39 17.13 3.19
CA TYR A 267 -14.49 16.73 4.08
C TYR A 267 -15.83 17.31 3.62
N GLN A 268 -16.93 16.65 3.96
CA GLN A 268 -18.27 17.21 3.76
C GLN A 268 -18.42 18.50 4.57
N ARG A 269 -18.96 19.58 3.95
CA ARG A 269 -19.10 20.89 4.62
C ARG A 269 -20.07 20.87 5.79
N ARG A 270 -21.07 19.97 5.73
CA ARG A 270 -22.05 19.69 6.78
C ARG A 270 -22.35 18.20 6.77
N VAL A 271 -22.94 17.68 7.84
CA VAL A 271 -23.35 16.28 7.94
C VAL A 271 -24.29 15.94 6.77
N ASN A 272 -24.03 14.83 6.08
CA ASN A 272 -24.79 14.33 4.92
C ASN A 272 -24.79 15.25 3.68
N ALA A 273 -23.94 16.26 3.64
CA ALA A 273 -23.90 17.22 2.54
C ALA A 273 -23.30 16.60 1.27
N LEU A 274 -23.81 17.04 0.11
CA LEU A 274 -23.19 16.75 -1.18
C LEU A 274 -22.01 17.68 -1.49
N SER A 275 -21.90 18.81 -0.78
CA SER A 275 -20.83 19.77 -0.94
C SER A 275 -19.64 19.45 -0.02
N TRP A 276 -18.45 19.56 -0.59
CA TRP A 276 -17.17 19.23 0.03
C TRP A 276 -16.34 20.49 0.25
N SER A 277 -15.40 20.43 1.19
CA SER A 277 -14.40 21.48 1.37
C SER A 277 -13.48 21.55 0.15
N ASP A 278 -12.75 22.66 0.03
CA ASP A 278 -11.54 22.64 -0.78
C ASP A 278 -10.55 21.61 -0.22
N TRP A 279 -9.65 21.13 -1.08
CA TRP A 279 -8.65 20.15 -0.68
C TRP A 279 -7.60 20.77 0.23
N LEU A 280 -7.35 20.13 1.36
CA LEU A 280 -6.31 20.52 2.29
C LEU A 280 -5.09 19.61 2.09
N GLY A 281 -3.93 20.20 1.84
CA GLY A 281 -2.67 19.47 1.73
C GLY A 281 -2.05 19.17 3.09
N PHE A 282 -1.57 17.94 3.26
CA PHE A 282 -0.78 17.45 4.40
C PHE A 282 0.68 17.17 4.03
N GLY A 283 1.05 17.39 2.77
CA GLY A 283 2.40 17.21 2.24
C GLY A 283 2.79 15.73 2.11
N GLY A 284 4.09 15.50 1.90
CA GLY A 284 4.71 14.19 1.70
C GLY A 284 6.22 14.36 1.51
N PRO A 285 6.90 13.53 0.69
CA PRO A 285 6.28 12.71 -0.36
C PRO A 285 6.05 11.26 0.10
N PHE A 286 4.87 10.75 -0.22
CA PHE A 286 4.44 9.35 -0.15
C PHE A 286 4.72 8.65 -1.49
N PRO A 287 4.82 7.31 -1.51
CA PRO A 287 5.04 6.55 -2.74
C PRO A 287 3.73 6.28 -3.50
N ASP A 288 3.82 6.16 -4.82
CA ASP A 288 2.72 5.66 -5.66
C ASP A 288 2.27 4.26 -5.17
N GLY A 289 0.96 4.02 -5.21
CA GLY A 289 0.30 2.84 -4.68
C GLY A 289 0.21 2.82 -3.16
N ALA A 290 0.41 3.95 -2.47
CA ALA A 290 0.37 4.02 -1.01
C ALA A 290 -0.96 3.48 -0.46
N ALA A 291 -0.88 2.64 0.57
CA ALA A 291 -2.04 2.28 1.37
C ALA A 291 -2.33 3.39 2.40
N ILE A 292 -3.60 3.70 2.60
CA ILE A 292 -4.06 4.69 3.58
C ILE A 292 -4.92 3.97 4.61
N GLY A 293 -4.41 3.84 5.84
CA GLY A 293 -5.19 3.42 6.99
C GLY A 293 -5.88 4.62 7.62
N VAL A 294 -7.16 4.50 7.95
CA VAL A 294 -7.93 5.55 8.64
C VAL A 294 -8.58 4.95 9.88
N GLY A 295 -8.46 5.62 11.01
CA GLY A 295 -9.02 5.21 12.29
C GLY A 295 -9.62 6.37 13.06
N SER A 296 -10.39 6.04 14.10
CA SER A 296 -10.94 7.00 15.04
C SER A 296 -10.42 6.69 16.43
N GLY A 297 -9.90 7.71 17.12
CA GLY A 297 -9.56 7.63 18.53
C GLY A 297 -10.80 7.42 19.39
N ALA A 298 -10.60 6.98 20.64
CA ALA A 298 -11.67 6.88 21.63
C ALA A 298 -12.33 8.24 21.95
N ASP A 299 -11.64 9.35 21.67
CA ASP A 299 -12.17 10.71 21.80
C ASP A 299 -12.86 11.22 20.52
N GLY A 300 -12.94 10.41 19.46
CA GLY A 300 -13.56 10.76 18.19
C GLY A 300 -12.65 11.52 17.22
N ARG A 301 -11.38 11.77 17.56
CA ARG A 301 -10.42 12.39 16.63
C ARG A 301 -10.07 11.40 15.53
N GLN A 302 -9.94 11.88 14.30
CA GLN A 302 -9.48 11.03 13.20
C GLN A 302 -7.95 10.88 13.19
N TYR A 303 -7.51 9.67 12.85
CA TYR A 303 -6.12 9.29 12.68
C TYR A 303 -5.94 8.72 11.28
N ILE A 304 -4.87 9.12 10.63
CA ILE A 304 -4.45 8.60 9.33
C ILE A 304 -3.07 7.97 9.45
N TYR A 305 -2.86 6.91 8.68
CA TYR A 305 -1.66 6.09 8.70
C TYR A 305 -1.22 5.78 7.28
N LEU A 306 0.03 6.09 6.97
CA LEU A 306 0.62 5.86 5.65
C LEU A 306 2.06 5.38 5.83
N ILE A 307 2.55 4.63 4.85
CA ILE A 307 3.97 4.26 4.77
C ILE A 307 4.67 5.27 3.87
N TYR A 308 5.67 5.94 4.43
CA TYR A 308 6.41 6.99 3.75
C TYR A 308 7.49 6.42 2.83
N GLN A 309 8.09 7.28 2.03
CA GLN A 309 9.12 6.91 1.06
C GLN A 309 10.41 6.32 1.66
N ASP A 310 10.64 6.50 2.95
CA ASP A 310 11.73 5.90 3.72
C ASP A 310 11.37 4.51 4.27
N GLU A 311 10.24 3.94 3.83
CA GLU A 311 9.70 2.64 4.21
C GLU A 311 9.20 2.56 5.67
N LYS A 312 9.14 3.68 6.39
CA LYS A 312 8.57 3.70 7.75
C LYS A 312 7.08 4.02 7.73
N LEU A 313 6.37 3.55 8.75
CA LEU A 313 4.98 3.91 8.95
C LEU A 313 4.89 5.22 9.73
N TYR A 314 4.02 6.13 9.27
CA TYR A 314 3.76 7.40 9.92
C TYR A 314 2.28 7.54 10.26
N THR A 315 2.00 8.29 11.33
CA THR A 315 0.65 8.72 11.66
C THR A 315 0.55 10.24 11.69
N ARG A 316 -0.64 10.75 11.36
CA ARG A 316 -1.07 12.12 11.59
C ARG A 316 -2.49 12.06 12.12
N TYR A 317 -2.84 12.94 13.04
CA TYR A 317 -4.16 12.92 13.67
C TYR A 317 -4.70 14.32 13.91
N GLN A 318 -6.00 14.45 14.07
CA GLN A 318 -6.62 15.72 14.42
C GLN A 318 -6.22 16.15 15.84
N ASN A 319 -5.81 17.39 16.06
CA ASN A 319 -5.55 17.92 17.40
C ASN A 319 -6.87 18.07 18.19
N HIS A 320 -7.96 18.36 17.49
CA HIS A 320 -9.32 18.41 18.02
C HIS A 320 -10.31 17.75 17.06
N VAL A 321 -11.37 17.15 17.60
CA VAL A 321 -12.43 16.54 16.77
C VAL A 321 -12.98 17.54 15.75
N ASN A 322 -13.33 17.05 14.56
CA ASN A 322 -13.98 17.84 13.51
C ASN A 322 -13.12 19.02 12.99
N THR A 323 -11.79 18.91 13.10
CA THR A 323 -10.85 19.90 12.55
C THR A 323 -11.14 20.17 11.06
N ARG A 324 -10.94 21.42 10.65
CA ARG A 324 -11.24 21.92 9.29
C ARG A 324 -10.07 22.59 8.57
N THR A 325 -8.88 22.58 9.17
CA THR A 325 -7.69 23.24 8.62
C THR A 325 -6.48 22.34 8.75
N THR A 326 -5.48 22.49 7.87
CA THR A 326 -4.22 21.73 7.93
C THR A 326 -3.51 21.88 9.29
N TYR A 327 -3.50 23.09 9.87
CA TYR A 327 -2.85 23.38 11.15
C TYR A 327 -3.57 22.79 12.37
N GLY A 328 -4.83 22.38 12.23
CA GLY A 328 -5.55 21.67 13.28
C GLY A 328 -5.19 20.18 13.36
N TRP A 329 -4.27 19.69 12.52
CA TRP A 329 -3.73 18.35 12.58
C TRP A 329 -2.32 18.36 13.20
N SER A 330 -1.93 17.26 13.83
CA SER A 330 -0.56 17.05 14.31
C SER A 330 0.45 17.11 13.17
N ASP A 331 1.74 17.24 13.48
CA ASP A 331 2.77 16.87 12.51
C ASP A 331 2.75 15.36 12.22
N TRP A 332 3.50 14.95 11.18
CA TRP A 332 3.75 13.55 10.90
C TRP A 332 4.65 12.93 11.97
N ILE A 333 4.17 11.86 12.60
CA ILE A 333 4.88 11.15 13.66
C ILE A 333 5.30 9.78 13.14
N SER A 334 6.61 9.51 13.14
CA SER A 334 7.15 8.19 12.80
C SER A 334 6.71 7.16 13.84
N LEU A 335 6.10 6.09 13.36
CA LEU A 335 5.81 4.88 14.13
C LEU A 335 6.90 3.81 13.94
N GLU A 336 8.00 4.17 13.27
CA GLU A 336 9.14 3.31 12.96
C GLU A 336 8.73 2.04 12.16
N GLY A 337 9.63 1.05 12.14
CA GLY A 337 9.48 -0.16 11.32
C GLY A 337 9.87 0.04 9.86
N TYR A 338 10.05 -1.05 9.13
CA TYR A 338 10.39 -1.04 7.70
C TYR A 338 9.43 -1.95 6.94
N TRP A 339 8.63 -1.34 6.06
CA TRP A 339 7.44 -1.95 5.46
C TRP A 339 7.51 -1.92 3.93
N TYR A 340 6.66 -2.72 3.29
CA TYR A 340 6.36 -2.51 1.88
C TYR A 340 5.56 -1.21 1.73
N SER A 341 5.90 -0.36 0.76
CA SER A 341 5.22 0.93 0.59
C SER A 341 3.71 0.83 0.35
N TYR A 342 3.29 -0.30 -0.21
CA TYR A 342 1.93 -0.62 -0.56
C TYR A 342 1.23 -1.48 0.51
N ALA A 343 1.92 -1.90 1.57
CA ALA A 343 1.36 -2.78 2.58
C ALA A 343 0.08 -2.18 3.18
N GLY A 344 -1.00 -2.95 3.14
CA GLY A 344 -2.26 -2.60 3.79
C GLY A 344 -2.06 -2.30 5.28
N ILE A 345 -2.53 -1.13 5.70
CA ILE A 345 -2.48 -0.69 7.10
C ILE A 345 -3.87 -0.91 7.68
N THR A 346 -4.01 -1.97 8.48
CA THR A 346 -5.29 -2.28 9.12
C THR A 346 -5.34 -1.67 10.50
N VAL A 347 -6.39 -0.89 10.76
CA VAL A 347 -6.58 -0.18 12.02
C VAL A 347 -7.73 -0.81 12.80
N GLY A 348 -7.44 -1.28 14.01
CA GLY A 348 -8.41 -1.74 14.98
C GLY A 348 -8.38 -0.90 16.25
N ALA A 349 -9.31 -1.18 17.16
CA ALA A 349 -9.28 -0.65 18.51
C ALA A 349 -9.60 -1.76 19.51
N ASP A 350 -8.83 -1.85 20.58
CA ASP A 350 -9.07 -2.82 21.64
C ASP A 350 -10.30 -2.43 22.49
N ALA A 351 -10.66 -3.28 23.45
CA ALA A 351 -11.77 -3.03 24.37
C ALA A 351 -11.60 -1.74 25.21
N SER A 352 -10.36 -1.24 25.35
CA SER A 352 -10.04 0.00 26.06
C SER A 352 -10.14 1.26 25.22
N GLY A 353 -10.33 1.13 23.91
CA GLY A 353 -10.33 2.25 22.98
C GLY A 353 -8.93 2.69 22.55
N ARG A 354 -7.89 1.91 22.86
CA ARG A 354 -6.56 2.12 22.26
C ARG A 354 -6.59 1.62 20.83
N GLN A 355 -6.12 2.46 19.92
CA GLN A 355 -5.92 2.02 18.54
C GLN A 355 -4.76 1.03 18.46
N GLU A 356 -4.91 0.09 17.55
CA GLU A 356 -3.93 -0.96 17.26
C GLU A 356 -3.82 -1.14 15.75
N LEU A 357 -2.58 -1.12 15.26
CA LEU A 357 -2.26 -1.25 13.85
C LEU A 357 -1.74 -2.65 13.56
N TYR A 358 -2.16 -3.21 12.45
CA TYR A 358 -1.70 -4.50 11.96
C TYR A 358 -1.15 -4.37 10.55
N VAL A 359 0.09 -4.82 10.37
CA VAL A 359 0.81 -4.71 9.09
C VAL A 359 1.62 -5.98 8.87
N VAL A 360 1.54 -6.54 7.65
CA VAL A 360 2.39 -7.66 7.24
C VAL A 360 3.73 -7.10 6.78
N GLY A 361 4.81 -7.51 7.46
CA GLY A 361 6.16 -7.05 7.20
C GLY A 361 6.81 -7.67 5.97
N ILE A 362 7.98 -7.16 5.60
CA ILE A 362 8.79 -7.64 4.45
C ILE A 362 9.27 -9.09 4.56
N ASN A 363 9.27 -9.63 5.78
CA ASN A 363 9.57 -11.02 6.07
C ASN A 363 8.30 -11.89 6.08
N GLN A 364 7.18 -11.36 5.59
CA GLN A 364 5.85 -11.98 5.56
C GLN A 364 5.24 -12.26 6.94
N LYS A 365 5.84 -11.80 8.04
CA LYS A 365 5.24 -11.94 9.37
C LYS A 365 4.26 -10.82 9.63
N LEU A 366 3.20 -11.12 10.39
CA LEU A 366 2.26 -10.11 10.87
C LEU A 366 2.82 -9.41 12.10
N TYR A 367 2.81 -8.07 12.10
CA TYR A 367 3.20 -7.24 13.22
C TYR A 367 2.02 -6.43 13.74
N THR A 368 2.06 -6.14 15.04
CA THR A 368 1.16 -5.18 15.69
C THR A 368 1.92 -4.06 16.38
N GLN A 369 1.30 -2.89 16.42
CA GLN A 369 1.67 -1.81 17.31
C GLN A 369 0.40 -1.19 17.90
N ARG A 370 0.37 -1.01 19.21
CA ARG A 370 -0.79 -0.51 19.94
C ARG A 370 -0.42 0.76 20.70
N GLN A 371 -1.35 1.72 20.77
CA GLN A 371 -1.19 2.87 21.66
C GLN A 371 -0.94 2.43 23.10
N LEU A 372 -0.17 3.22 23.86
CA LEU A 372 0.10 2.93 25.27
C LEU A 372 -1.14 3.18 26.14
N SER A 373 -1.88 4.25 25.84
CA SER A 373 -3.17 4.63 26.44
C SER A 373 -4.13 5.13 25.35
N PRO A 374 -5.46 5.17 25.59
CA PRO A 374 -6.41 5.66 24.60
C PRO A 374 -6.04 7.08 24.14
N ASN A 375 -5.89 7.27 22.83
CA ASN A 375 -5.48 8.54 22.23
C ASN A 375 -4.07 9.04 22.60
N GLY A 376 -3.29 8.20 23.29
CA GLY A 376 -1.95 8.51 23.76
C GLY A 376 -0.85 8.23 22.75
N SER A 377 0.38 8.20 23.25
CA SER A 377 1.58 7.91 22.46
C SER A 377 1.67 6.46 22.02
N TRP A 378 2.51 6.22 21.02
CA TRP A 378 2.83 4.91 20.48
C TRP A 378 4.16 4.40 21.05
N PRO A 379 4.33 3.07 21.24
CA PRO A 379 5.64 2.50 21.50
C PRO A 379 6.56 2.68 20.29
N ARG A 380 7.88 2.55 20.50
CA ARG A 380 8.88 2.69 19.42
C ARG A 380 9.17 1.41 18.65
N SER A 381 8.67 0.27 19.13
CA SER A 381 8.89 -1.04 18.52
C SER A 381 7.59 -1.65 18.03
N TRP A 382 7.71 -2.47 16.99
CA TRP A 382 6.63 -3.32 16.49
C TRP A 382 6.79 -4.72 17.05
N THR A 383 5.68 -5.32 17.46
CA THR A 383 5.68 -6.67 18.04
C THR A 383 5.25 -7.67 16.97
N PRO A 384 6.06 -8.70 16.65
CA PRO A 384 5.60 -9.77 15.79
C PRO A 384 4.47 -10.53 16.50
N LEU A 385 3.32 -10.64 15.84
CA LEU A 385 2.19 -11.41 16.37
C LEU A 385 2.37 -12.90 16.18
N THR A 386 3.23 -13.31 15.25
CA THR A 386 3.42 -14.72 14.92
C THR A 386 4.67 -14.97 14.09
N GLU A 387 5.15 -16.21 14.18
CA GLU A 387 6.16 -16.77 13.29
C GLU A 387 5.59 -17.21 11.93
N LYS A 388 4.26 -17.24 11.80
CA LYS A 388 3.58 -17.63 10.56
C LYS A 388 3.76 -16.61 9.45
N LEU A 389 3.89 -17.11 8.23
CA LEU A 389 4.10 -16.30 7.02
C LEU A 389 2.79 -16.06 6.26
N PHE A 390 2.55 -14.79 5.94
CA PHE A 390 1.44 -14.26 5.16
C PHE A 390 2.03 -13.51 3.96
N PRO A 391 1.91 -14.06 2.74
CA PRO A 391 2.59 -13.52 1.57
C PRO A 391 1.95 -12.25 1.02
N ASN A 392 0.69 -11.98 1.37
CA ASN A 392 -0.04 -10.80 0.93
C ASN A 392 0.06 -9.70 1.98
N ALA A 393 0.69 -8.58 1.60
CA ALA A 393 0.89 -7.44 2.48
C ALA A 393 -0.40 -6.65 2.77
N ASP A 394 -1.46 -6.89 1.98
CA ASP A 394 -2.68 -6.05 1.95
C ASP A 394 -3.92 -6.78 2.51
N ALA A 395 -3.80 -8.05 2.91
CA ALA A 395 -4.92 -8.90 3.30
C ALA A 395 -5.02 -9.14 4.81
N VAL A 396 -5.06 -8.05 5.59
CA VAL A 396 -5.39 -8.14 7.02
C VAL A 396 -6.83 -7.69 7.24
N GLY A 397 -7.67 -8.63 7.65
CA GLY A 397 -9.01 -8.32 8.15
C GLY A 397 -8.96 -8.18 9.66
N VAL A 398 -9.50 -7.08 10.20
CA VAL A 398 -9.76 -6.95 11.64
C VAL A 398 -11.26 -6.91 11.89
N GLY A 399 -11.72 -7.88 12.66
CA GLY A 399 -13.02 -7.92 13.26
C GLY A 399 -12.94 -7.50 14.73
N ARG A 400 -14.10 -7.18 15.28
CA ARG A 400 -14.28 -7.05 16.71
C ARG A 400 -15.36 -8.06 17.07
N ARG A 401 -15.23 -8.74 18.20
CA ARG A 401 -16.26 -9.59 18.77
C ARG A 401 -17.28 -8.78 19.55
N LYS A 402 -18.42 -9.40 19.88
CA LYS A 402 -19.47 -8.78 20.69
C LYS A 402 -18.97 -8.39 22.09
N ASP A 403 -18.00 -9.13 22.63
CA ASP A 403 -17.36 -8.86 23.92
C ASP A 403 -16.24 -7.80 23.87
N GLY A 404 -16.05 -7.14 22.72
CA GLY A 404 -15.12 -6.04 22.55
C GLY A 404 -13.69 -6.44 22.17
N ARG A 405 -13.36 -7.74 22.19
CA ARG A 405 -12.06 -8.26 21.73
C ARG A 405 -11.89 -8.14 20.23
N GLN A 406 -10.65 -8.00 19.77
CA GLN A 406 -10.33 -8.02 18.34
C GLN A 406 -10.13 -9.46 17.83
N GLU A 407 -10.41 -9.66 16.56
CA GLU A 407 -10.12 -10.92 15.86
C GLU A 407 -9.52 -10.61 14.49
N LEU A 408 -8.40 -11.28 14.19
CA LEU A 408 -7.65 -11.06 12.96
C LEU A 408 -7.90 -12.19 11.96
N TYR A 409 -7.87 -11.85 10.68
CA TYR A 409 -8.15 -12.74 9.58
C TYR A 409 -7.15 -12.53 8.44
N LEU A 410 -6.45 -13.58 8.03
CA LEU A 410 -5.43 -13.52 6.98
C LEU A 410 -5.35 -14.82 6.18
N ILE A 411 -4.83 -14.75 4.96
CA ILE A 411 -4.52 -15.91 4.12
C ILE A 411 -3.03 -16.24 4.26
N GLY A 412 -2.71 -17.43 4.75
CA GLY A 412 -1.34 -17.88 4.92
C GLY A 412 -0.68 -18.26 3.59
N SER A 413 0.65 -18.46 3.59
CA SER A 413 1.43 -18.86 2.41
C SER A 413 1.01 -20.21 1.78
N ASN A 414 0.29 -21.03 2.53
CA ASN A 414 -0.30 -22.29 2.06
C ASN A 414 -1.73 -22.12 1.52
N GLY A 415 -2.19 -20.88 1.32
CA GLY A 415 -3.52 -20.57 0.82
C GLY A 415 -4.66 -20.77 1.82
N ARG A 416 -4.38 -21.18 3.06
CA ARG A 416 -5.44 -21.35 4.07
C ARG A 416 -5.79 -20.02 4.72
N VAL A 417 -7.08 -19.80 4.94
CA VAL A 417 -7.56 -18.69 5.78
C VAL A 417 -7.33 -19.05 7.24
N TYR A 418 -6.77 -18.11 7.99
CA TYR A 418 -6.49 -18.23 9.40
C TYR A 418 -7.14 -17.12 10.20
N THR A 419 -7.54 -17.47 11.42
CA THR A 419 -8.01 -16.50 12.41
C THR A 419 -7.23 -16.61 13.73
N GLN A 420 -7.06 -15.48 14.41
CA GLN A 420 -6.47 -15.40 15.73
C GLN A 420 -7.25 -14.36 16.55
N THR A 421 -7.59 -14.71 17.78
CA THR A 421 -8.41 -13.85 18.63
C THR A 421 -7.55 -13.23 19.71
N GLN A 422 -7.79 -11.95 20.00
CA GLN A 422 -7.33 -11.33 21.23
C GLN A 422 -7.91 -12.08 22.44
N LEU A 423 -7.18 -12.16 23.55
CA LEU A 423 -7.66 -12.71 24.80
C LEU A 423 -8.05 -11.56 25.74
N LEU A 424 -8.89 -11.86 26.72
CA LEU A 424 -9.02 -11.00 27.91
C LEU A 424 -8.00 -11.51 28.92
N THR A 425 -7.03 -10.69 29.33
CA THR A 425 -6.24 -10.99 30.53
C THR A 425 -7.07 -10.71 31.77
N ARG A 426 -6.83 -11.46 32.85
CA ARG A 426 -7.30 -11.05 34.19
C ARG A 426 -6.47 -9.84 34.61
N CYS A 427 -7.11 -8.69 34.85
CA CYS A 427 -6.49 -7.55 35.52
C CYS A 427 -7.50 -6.96 36.51
N ASP A 428 -7.00 -6.38 37.59
CA ASP A 428 -7.84 -5.91 38.71
C ASP A 428 -8.63 -4.63 38.37
N THR A 429 -8.32 -3.94 37.26
CA THR A 429 -9.05 -2.76 36.75
C THR A 429 -9.37 -2.87 35.24
N PRO A 430 -10.66 -2.89 34.85
CA PRO A 430 -11.09 -2.89 33.45
C PRO A 430 -10.88 -1.54 32.73
N PRO A 431 -10.83 -1.52 31.38
CA PRO A 431 -10.86 -2.66 30.45
C PRO A 431 -9.48 -3.30 30.25
N CYS A 432 -9.41 -4.61 30.53
CA CYS A 432 -8.21 -5.42 30.43
C CYS A 432 -7.92 -5.79 28.98
N VAL A 433 -6.68 -5.59 28.54
CA VAL A 433 -6.26 -5.87 27.16
C VAL A 433 -5.31 -7.06 27.20
N GLY A 434 -5.74 -8.18 26.63
CA GLY A 434 -4.97 -9.42 26.70
C GLY A 434 -4.12 -9.72 25.48
N ASP A 435 -3.21 -10.67 25.72
CA ASP A 435 -2.38 -11.32 24.74
C ASP A 435 -3.23 -11.98 23.65
N TRP A 436 -2.60 -12.38 22.55
CA TRP A 436 -3.28 -13.10 21.49
C TRP A 436 -3.34 -14.60 21.78
N SER A 437 -4.36 -15.29 21.27
CA SER A 437 -4.43 -16.74 21.35
C SER A 437 -3.18 -17.36 20.73
N LEU A 438 -2.49 -18.26 21.45
CA LEU A 438 -1.20 -18.82 21.04
C LEU A 438 -1.17 -19.44 19.62
N LEU A 439 -2.30 -19.98 19.17
CA LEU A 439 -2.40 -20.68 17.89
C LEU A 439 -3.37 -19.97 16.94
N TRP A 440 -2.97 -19.90 15.68
CA TRP A 440 -3.87 -19.55 14.58
C TRP A 440 -4.80 -20.71 14.28
N THR A 441 -6.10 -20.45 14.29
CA THR A 441 -7.12 -21.43 13.89
C THR A 441 -7.31 -21.38 12.38
N ALA A 442 -7.24 -22.54 11.71
CA ALA A 442 -7.50 -22.64 10.28
C ALA A 442 -9.01 -22.62 10.01
N LEU A 443 -9.46 -21.77 9.09
CA LEU A 443 -10.86 -21.69 8.65
C LEU A 443 -11.10 -22.37 7.29
N GLY A 444 -10.10 -23.04 6.72
CA GLY A 444 -10.23 -23.81 5.47
C GLY A 444 -9.39 -23.22 4.31
N GLY A 445 -9.52 -23.82 3.12
CA GLY A 445 -8.69 -23.59 1.93
C GLY A 445 -8.18 -24.91 1.33
N PRO A 446 -7.26 -24.89 0.36
CA PRO A 446 -6.46 -23.73 -0.06
C PRO A 446 -7.19 -22.78 -1.02
N TRP A 447 -6.84 -21.51 -0.91
CA TRP A 447 -7.22 -20.40 -1.77
C TRP A 447 -5.95 -19.78 -2.37
N PRO A 448 -6.00 -19.18 -3.56
CA PRO A 448 -4.89 -18.37 -4.06
C PRO A 448 -4.43 -17.33 -3.02
N THR A 449 -3.12 -17.19 -2.85
CA THR A 449 -2.54 -16.37 -1.78
C THR A 449 -2.64 -14.86 -2.02
N ASN A 450 -3.05 -14.45 -3.22
CA ASN A 450 -3.33 -13.07 -3.61
C ASN A 450 -4.80 -12.67 -3.37
N ASP A 451 -5.61 -13.58 -2.81
CA ASP A 451 -7.00 -13.31 -2.47
C ASP A 451 -7.11 -12.36 -1.27
N PHE A 452 -8.24 -11.64 -1.18
CA PHE A 452 -8.55 -10.71 -0.11
C PHE A 452 -9.53 -11.33 0.90
N ILE A 453 -9.48 -10.84 2.14
CA ILE A 453 -10.44 -11.17 3.19
C ILE A 453 -11.16 -9.93 3.70
N GLY A 454 -12.44 -9.82 3.35
CA GLY A 454 -13.34 -8.82 3.92
C GLY A 454 -13.97 -9.36 5.19
N VAL A 455 -14.03 -8.52 6.24
CA VAL A 455 -14.67 -8.88 7.50
C VAL A 455 -15.85 -7.96 7.71
N ALA A 456 -17.00 -8.55 8.02
CA ALA A 456 -18.16 -7.81 8.45
C ALA A 456 -18.82 -8.50 9.63
N ARG A 457 -19.64 -7.76 10.36
CA ARG A 457 -20.34 -8.28 11.53
C ARG A 457 -21.83 -8.09 11.32
N ASP A 458 -22.56 -9.17 11.52
CA ASP A 458 -24.00 -9.17 11.44
C ASP A 458 -24.63 -8.59 12.72
N VAL A 459 -25.93 -8.27 12.71
CA VAL A 459 -26.59 -7.66 13.89
C VAL A 459 -26.66 -8.59 15.11
N ALA A 460 -26.53 -9.89 14.91
CA ALA A 460 -26.48 -10.85 16.01
C ALA A 460 -25.10 -10.85 16.68
N GLY A 461 -24.14 -10.13 16.12
CA GLY A 461 -22.77 -10.03 16.59
C GLY A 461 -21.86 -11.11 16.04
N ARG A 462 -22.28 -11.84 15.01
CA ARG A 462 -21.49 -12.90 14.39
C ARG A 462 -20.63 -12.30 13.28
N GLU A 463 -19.39 -12.73 13.24
CA GLU A 463 -18.47 -12.32 12.19
C GLU A 463 -18.71 -13.13 10.92
N GLN A 464 -18.58 -12.46 9.78
CA GLN A 464 -18.74 -13.02 8.45
C GLN A 464 -17.57 -12.58 7.59
N LEU A 465 -16.94 -13.58 6.98
CA LEU A 465 -15.78 -13.41 6.11
C LEU A 465 -16.23 -13.50 4.67
N TYR A 466 -15.59 -12.69 3.83
CA TYR A 466 -15.73 -12.68 2.39
C TYR A 466 -14.36 -12.90 1.78
N LEU A 467 -14.24 -13.97 1.01
CA LEU A 467 -13.03 -14.28 0.27
C LEU A 467 -13.35 -14.18 -1.21
N MET A 468 -12.57 -13.39 -1.93
CA MET A 468 -12.69 -13.26 -3.37
C MET A 468 -11.47 -13.92 -4.02
N SER A 469 -11.72 -14.95 -4.81
CA SER A 469 -10.67 -15.70 -5.49
C SER A 469 -10.14 -14.99 -6.73
N ALA A 470 -8.90 -15.29 -7.12
CA ALA A 470 -8.27 -14.78 -8.33
C ALA A 470 -9.06 -15.05 -9.62
N GLY A 471 -9.80 -16.16 -9.69
CA GLY A 471 -10.72 -16.47 -10.79
C GLY A 471 -12.08 -15.77 -10.70
N GLY A 472 -12.21 -14.80 -9.80
CA GLY A 472 -13.45 -14.08 -9.54
C GLY A 472 -14.55 -15.04 -9.12
N ALA A 473 -14.31 -15.87 -8.10
CA ALA A 473 -15.39 -16.53 -7.36
C ALA A 473 -15.40 -15.99 -5.94
N LEU A 474 -16.59 -15.65 -5.44
CA LEU A 474 -16.78 -15.04 -4.14
C LEU A 474 -17.32 -16.09 -3.19
N TYR A 475 -16.66 -16.21 -2.05
CA TYR A 475 -16.98 -17.15 -1.01
C TYR A 475 -17.27 -16.41 0.28
N THR A 476 -18.18 -16.97 1.06
CA THR A 476 -18.43 -16.47 2.41
C THR A 476 -18.37 -17.59 3.42
N LYS A 477 -17.95 -17.24 4.63
CA LYS A 477 -17.97 -18.13 5.78
C LYS A 477 -18.34 -17.33 7.01
N ARG A 478 -19.32 -17.79 7.77
CA ARG A 478 -19.87 -17.09 8.93
C ARG A 478 -19.59 -17.85 10.22
N ALA A 479 -19.37 -17.11 11.29
CA ALA A 479 -19.35 -17.65 12.65
C ALA A 479 -20.73 -18.20 13.03
N ILE A 480 -20.77 -19.34 13.70
CA ILE A 480 -22.02 -19.98 14.14
C ILE A 480 -22.65 -19.16 15.28
N SER A 481 -21.82 -18.59 16.15
CA SER A 481 -22.22 -17.81 17.32
C SER A 481 -21.43 -16.50 17.42
N ALA A 482 -22.00 -15.53 18.14
CA ALA A 482 -21.36 -14.25 18.40
C ALA A 482 -20.13 -14.36 19.32
N SER A 483 -19.92 -15.53 19.94
CA SER A 483 -18.70 -15.83 20.70
C SER A 483 -17.49 -16.02 19.79
N GLY A 484 -17.68 -16.25 18.48
CA GLY A 484 -16.61 -16.42 17.48
C GLY A 484 -15.85 -17.75 17.56
N SER A 485 -16.20 -18.64 18.49
CA SER A 485 -15.45 -19.89 18.74
C SER A 485 -15.74 -21.01 17.76
N ALA A 486 -16.81 -20.91 16.96
CA ALA A 486 -17.22 -21.93 16.00
C ALA A 486 -17.66 -21.30 14.69
N TRP A 487 -17.32 -21.93 13.57
CA TRP A 487 -17.54 -21.44 12.21
C TRP A 487 -18.30 -22.47 11.38
N GLN A 488 -19.05 -22.00 10.38
CA GLN A 488 -19.63 -22.88 9.36
C GLN A 488 -18.55 -23.83 8.82
N ARG A 489 -18.90 -25.11 8.67
CA ARG A 489 -17.94 -26.14 8.28
C ARG A 489 -17.31 -25.84 6.91
N HIS A 490 -18.14 -25.47 5.93
CA HIS A 490 -17.72 -25.19 4.56
C HIS A 490 -17.78 -23.69 4.25
N TRP A 491 -16.93 -23.26 3.31
CA TRP A 491 -17.11 -21.98 2.64
C TRP A 491 -18.28 -22.12 1.66
N LEU A 492 -19.17 -21.14 1.67
CA LEU A 492 -20.30 -21.09 0.75
C LEU A 492 -19.90 -20.24 -0.45
N SER A 493 -20.00 -20.81 -1.65
CA SER A 493 -19.89 -20.03 -2.88
C SER A 493 -21.13 -19.15 -3.00
N LEU A 494 -20.92 -17.87 -3.28
CA LEU A 494 -22.00 -16.92 -3.56
C LEU A 494 -22.35 -16.93 -5.05
N GLU A 495 -22.41 -18.12 -5.66
CA GLU A 495 -22.60 -18.35 -7.10
C GLU A 495 -23.62 -17.39 -7.72
N GLY A 496 -23.18 -16.69 -8.78
CA GLY A 496 -23.97 -15.82 -9.62
C GLY A 496 -23.16 -15.55 -10.88
N SER A 497 -23.82 -15.39 -12.03
CA SER A 497 -23.16 -14.93 -13.26
C SER A 497 -22.42 -13.64 -12.94
N TRP A 498 -21.09 -13.71 -12.96
CA TRP A 498 -20.25 -12.57 -12.67
C TRP A 498 -20.49 -11.48 -13.71
N PRO A 499 -20.29 -10.20 -13.34
CA PRO A 499 -20.03 -9.21 -14.36
C PRO A 499 -18.79 -9.60 -15.18
N PRO A 500 -18.63 -9.07 -16.40
CA PRO A 500 -17.51 -9.41 -17.28
C PRO A 500 -16.14 -9.38 -16.56
N GLN A 501 -15.33 -10.40 -16.84
CA GLN A 501 -13.98 -10.61 -16.30
C GLN A 501 -12.87 -10.32 -17.31
#